data_AF-A0A1F8P401-F1
#
_entry.id   AF-A0A1F8P401-F1
#
_cell.length_a   1.000
_cell.length_b   1.000
_cell.length_c   1.000
_cell.angle_alpha   90.00
_cell.angle_beta   90.00
_cell.angle_gamma   90.00
#
_symmetry.space_group_name_H-M   'P 1'
#
loop_
_entity.id
_entity.type
_entity.pdbx_description
1 polymer ?
#
loop_
_entity_poly.entity_id
_entity_poly.type
_entity_poly.pdbx_seq_one_letter_code
_entity_poly.pdbx_strand_id
1 'polypeptide(L)'
;MAQPKLLMIDEMSLGLSPLVVEELFEVIQKINKDKQLTVLLVEQDVNAALSIASRGYVIENGRITGEGDSKTLACNASIMEAYLGIKSKGT
;
A
#
# COMPACT_ATOMS: atom_id res chain seq x y z
N MET A 1 -13.28 15.75 21.51
CA MET A 1 -13.07 14.71 20.46
C MET A 1 -11.86 15.11 19.61
N ALA A 2 -11.01 14.17 19.23
CA ALA A 2 -9.65 14.46 18.76
C ALA A 2 -9.50 14.93 17.30
N GLN A 3 -10.51 14.76 16.43
CA GLN A 3 -10.52 15.18 15.00
C GLN A 3 -9.14 15.09 14.32
N PRO A 4 -8.54 13.89 14.25
CA PRO A 4 -7.23 13.74 13.65
C PRO A 4 -7.27 14.13 12.17
N LYS A 5 -6.16 14.66 11.66
CA LYS A 5 -5.97 14.95 10.23
C LYS A 5 -5.27 13.81 9.48
N LEU A 6 -4.63 12.90 10.21
CA LEU A 6 -3.86 11.77 9.69
C LEU A 6 -4.15 10.54 10.53
N LEU A 7 -4.42 9.42 9.86
CA LEU A 7 -4.42 8.07 10.41
C LEU A 7 -3.19 7.34 9.89
N MET A 8 -2.34 6.86 10.81
CA MET A 8 -1.19 6.02 10.47
C MET A 8 -1.50 4.59 10.89
N ILE A 9 -1.26 3.64 9.99
CA ILE A 9 -1.49 2.21 10.21
C ILE A 9 -0.20 1.49 9.86
N ASP A 10 0.29 0.68 10.80
CA ASP A 10 1.51 -0.13 10.66
C ASP A 10 1.11 -1.60 10.67
N GLU A 11 1.50 -2.32 9.62
CA GLU A 11 1.31 -3.78 9.45
C GLU A 11 -0.08 -4.29 9.87
N MET A 12 -1.14 -3.88 9.18
CA MET A 12 -2.50 -4.31 9.51
C MET A 12 -2.82 -5.74 9.06
N SER A 13 -2.17 -6.23 8.01
CA SER A 13 -2.48 -7.53 7.41
C SER A 13 -1.90 -8.74 8.17
N LEU A 14 -0.93 -8.52 9.06
CA LEU A 14 -0.16 -9.59 9.68
C LEU A 14 -1.02 -10.49 10.59
N GLY A 15 -1.03 -11.79 10.28
CA GLY A 15 -1.72 -12.80 11.09
C GLY A 15 -3.25 -12.83 10.92
N LEU A 16 -3.79 -12.05 9.98
CA LEU A 16 -5.21 -12.05 9.64
C LEU A 16 -5.50 -12.96 8.43
N SER A 17 -6.76 -13.39 8.31
CA SER A 17 -7.19 -14.10 7.11
C SER A 17 -7.32 -13.12 5.92
N PRO A 18 -7.15 -13.57 4.67
CA PRO A 18 -7.25 -12.71 3.50
C PRO A 18 -8.56 -11.91 3.41
N LEU A 19 -9.69 -12.55 3.77
CA LEU A 19 -10.99 -11.91 3.79
C LEU A 19 -11.05 -10.71 4.76
N VAL A 20 -10.47 -10.85 5.95
CA VAL A 20 -10.47 -9.77 6.95
C VAL A 20 -9.59 -8.61 6.47
N VAL A 21 -8.49 -8.89 5.78
CA VAL A 21 -7.63 -7.85 5.19
C VAL A 21 -8.38 -7.05 4.13
N GLU A 22 -9.12 -7.73 3.25
CA GLU A 22 -9.97 -7.08 2.25
C GLU A 22 -11.02 -6.17 2.91
N GLU A 23 -11.75 -6.67 3.91
CA GLU A 23 -12.74 -5.89 4.67
C GLU A 23 -12.12 -4.65 5.33
N LEU A 24 -10.93 -4.80 5.92
CA LEU A 24 -10.23 -3.67 6.55
C LEU A 24 -9.83 -2.61 5.52
N PHE A 25 -9.37 -3.01 4.34
CA PHE A 25 -9.06 -2.06 3.27
C PHE A 25 -10.29 -1.29 2.80
N GLU A 26 -11.44 -1.95 2.66
CA GLU A 26 -12.70 -1.27 2.33
C GLU A 26 -13.08 -0.23 3.40
N VAL A 27 -12.94 -0.58 4.68
CA VAL A 27 -13.21 0.33 5.80
C VAL A 27 -12.27 1.54 5.76
N ILE A 28 -10.97 1.33 5.50
CA ILE A 28 -9.99 2.42 5.40
C ILE A 28 -10.31 3.36 4.25
N GLN A 29 -10.64 2.82 3.06
CA GLN A 29 -11.04 3.63 1.92
C GLN A 29 -12.31 4.45 2.22
N LYS A 30 -13.27 3.85 2.90
CA LYS A 30 -14.50 4.53 3.32
C LYS A 30 -14.20 5.67 4.30
N ILE A 31 -13.34 5.44 5.28
CA ILE A 31 -12.90 6.48 6.23
C ILE A 31 -12.22 7.64 5.49
N ASN A 32 -11.30 7.34 4.57
CA ASN A 32 -10.61 8.36 3.78
C ASN A 32 -11.61 9.21 2.97
N LYS A 33 -12.56 8.58 2.27
CA LYS A 33 -13.54 9.25 1.43
C LYS A 33 -14.59 10.04 2.24
N ASP A 34 -15.21 9.39 3.22
CA ASP A 34 -16.36 9.95 3.96
C ASP A 34 -15.93 11.06 4.93
N LYS A 35 -14.75 10.89 5.55
CA LYS A 35 -14.26 11.82 6.59
C LYS A 35 -13.17 12.77 6.08
N GLN A 36 -12.77 12.66 4.81
CA GLN A 36 -11.64 13.39 4.23
C GLN A 36 -10.36 13.26 5.07
N LEU A 37 -10.18 12.09 5.70
CA LEU A 37 -9.05 11.81 6.58
C LEU A 37 -7.87 11.29 5.77
N THR A 38 -6.69 11.92 5.89
CA THR A 38 -5.48 11.39 5.27
C THR A 38 -5.10 10.07 5.94
N VAL A 39 -4.74 9.07 5.13
CA VAL A 39 -4.27 7.77 5.62
C VAL A 39 -2.86 7.55 5.12
N LEU A 40 -1.97 7.16 6.03
CA LEU A 40 -0.65 6.63 5.74
C LEU A 40 -0.62 5.17 6.19
N LEU A 41 -0.53 4.27 5.22
CA LEU A 41 -0.51 2.84 5.42
C LEU A 41 0.89 2.30 5.17
N VAL A 42 1.42 1.54 6.12
CA VAL A 42 2.67 0.79 5.99
C VAL A 42 2.31 -0.70 5.90
N GLU A 43 2.73 -1.34 4.82
CA GLU A 43 2.41 -2.73 4.51
C GLU A 43 3.61 -3.44 3.88
N GLN A 44 3.72 -4.73 4.16
CA GLN A 44 4.72 -5.59 3.52
C GLN A 44 4.23 -6.10 2.16
N ASP A 45 2.91 -6.31 2.01
CA ASP A 45 2.31 -6.63 0.72
C ASP A 45 2.14 -5.35 -0.12
N VAL A 46 3.15 -5.08 -0.95
CA VAL A 46 3.18 -3.92 -1.84
C VAL A 46 1.99 -3.89 -2.79
N ASN A 47 1.51 -5.05 -3.26
CA ASN A 47 0.42 -5.13 -4.22
C ASN A 47 -0.91 -4.72 -3.58
N ALA A 48 -1.17 -5.27 -2.40
CA ALA A 48 -2.35 -4.93 -1.60
C ALA A 48 -2.35 -3.43 -1.27
N ALA A 49 -1.22 -2.89 -0.81
CA ALA A 49 -1.09 -1.48 -0.46
C ALA A 49 -1.32 -0.55 -1.67
N LEU A 50 -0.68 -0.83 -2.81
CA LEU A 50 -0.83 -0.03 -4.02
C LEU A 50 -2.24 -0.09 -4.62
N SER A 51 -2.98 -1.18 -4.41
CA SER A 51 -4.36 -1.32 -4.92
C SER A 51 -5.34 -0.28 -4.34
N ILE A 52 -5.07 0.20 -3.13
CA ILE A 52 -5.92 1.16 -2.41
C ILE A 52 -5.29 2.55 -2.25
N ALA A 53 -3.99 2.66 -2.44
CA ALA A 53 -3.26 3.91 -2.29
C ALA A 53 -3.48 4.84 -3.50
N SER A 54 -3.40 6.15 -3.27
CA SER A 54 -3.29 7.15 -4.34
C SER A 54 -1.84 7.35 -4.77
N ARG A 55 -0.90 7.35 -3.82
CA ARG A 55 0.54 7.50 -4.00
C ARG A 55 1.25 6.46 -3.14
N GLY A 56 2.37 5.92 -3.62
CA GLY A 56 3.18 4.94 -2.90
C GLY A 56 4.63 5.39 -2.74
N TYR A 57 5.28 4.80 -1.73
CA TYR A 57 6.71 4.88 -1.48
C TYR A 57 7.21 3.48 -1.18
N VAL A 58 8.28 3.07 -1.86
CA VAL A 58 8.95 1.78 -1.64
C VAL A 58 10.27 2.04 -0.94
N ILE A 59 10.47 1.38 0.20
CA ILE A 59 11.67 1.55 1.03
C ILE A 59 12.43 0.24 1.09
N GLU A 60 13.71 0.29 0.72
CA GLU A 60 14.64 -0.83 0.81
C GLU A 60 15.92 -0.37 1.51
N ASN A 61 16.39 -1.13 2.50
CA ASN A 61 17.63 -0.84 3.23
C ASN A 61 17.71 0.62 3.74
N GLY A 62 16.57 1.17 4.17
CA GLY A 62 16.44 2.54 4.65
C GLY A 62 16.48 3.63 3.56
N ARG A 63 16.33 3.28 2.29
CA ARG A 63 16.30 4.23 1.16
C ARG A 63 15.02 4.07 0.35
N ILE A 64 14.49 5.19 -0.14
CA ILE A 64 13.35 5.18 -1.06
C ILE A 64 13.86 4.76 -2.44
N THR A 65 13.43 3.59 -2.91
CA THR A 65 13.80 3.03 -4.22
C THR A 65 12.72 3.25 -5.28
N GLY A 66 11.49 3.56 -4.86
CA GLY A 66 10.38 3.90 -5.74
C GLY A 66 9.42 4.88 -5.09
N GLU A 67 8.95 5.86 -5.87
CA GLU A 67 7.93 6.83 -5.44
C GLU A 67 7.08 7.23 -6.65
N GLY A 68 5.78 7.44 -6.43
CA GLY A 68 4.89 7.95 -7.46
C GLY A 68 3.44 7.59 -7.22
N ASP A 69 2.60 7.88 -8.21
CA ASP A 69 1.21 7.44 -8.22
C ASP A 69 1.15 5.91 -8.17
N SER A 70 0.19 5.37 -7.42
CA SER A 70 0.09 3.93 -7.19
C SER A 70 0.00 3.12 -8.49
N LYS A 71 -0.70 3.65 -9.50
CA LYS A 71 -0.80 3.06 -10.83
C LYS A 71 0.53 2.96 -11.56
N THR A 72 1.35 4.03 -11.48
CA THR A 72 2.67 4.05 -12.11
C THR A 72 3.62 3.10 -11.41
N LEU A 73 3.58 3.05 -10.08
CA LEU A 73 4.38 2.12 -9.29
C LEU A 73 3.99 0.66 -9.53
N ALA A 74 2.69 0.37 -9.62
CA ALA A 74 2.18 -0.98 -9.93
C ALA A 74 2.52 -1.45 -11.36
N CYS A 75 2.96 -0.56 -12.25
CA CYS A 75 3.46 -0.91 -13.58
C CYS A 75 4.99 -0.90 -13.69
N ASN A 76 5.71 -0.52 -12.63
CA ASN A 76 7.16 -0.43 -12.66
C ASN A 76 7.78 -1.82 -12.59
N ALA A 77 8.36 -2.27 -13.70
CA ALA A 77 8.95 -3.60 -13.84
C ALA A 77 9.96 -3.93 -12.74
N SER A 78 10.79 -2.99 -12.30
CA SER A 78 11.78 -3.24 -11.24
C SER A 78 11.14 -3.47 -9.88
N ILE A 79 10.06 -2.75 -9.56
CA ILE A 79 9.30 -2.93 -8.30
C ILE A 79 8.53 -4.25 -8.36
N MET A 80 7.92 -4.55 -9.51
CA MET A 80 7.19 -5.81 -9.75
C MET A 80 8.14 -7.02 -9.66
N GLU A 81 9.34 -6.93 -10.22
CA GLU A 81 10.35 -7.99 -10.14
C GLU A 81 10.83 -8.21 -8.70
N ALA A 82 11.14 -7.12 -7.97
CA ALA A 82 11.67 -7.17 -6.62
C ALA A 82 10.64 -7.69 -5.60
N TYR A 83 9.37 -7.32 -5.72
CA TYR A 83 8.35 -7.62 -4.72
C TYR A 83 7.31 -8.67 -5.14
N LEU A 84 7.11 -8.90 -6.43
CA LEU A 84 6.11 -9.88 -6.91
C LEU A 84 6.72 -11.17 -7.47
N GLY A 85 8.05 -11.25 -7.56
CA GLY A 85 8.73 -12.43 -8.10
C GLY A 85 8.38 -12.73 -9.56
N ILE A 86 7.77 -11.78 -10.28
CA ILE A 86 7.51 -11.89 -11.70
C ILE A 86 8.85 -11.70 -12.41
N LYS A 87 9.61 -12.78 -12.59
CA LYS A 87 10.74 -12.77 -13.51
C LYS A 87 10.20 -12.35 -14.88
N SER A 88 10.61 -11.17 -15.36
CA SER A 88 10.61 -10.90 -16.79
C SER A 88 11.24 -12.13 -17.46
N LYS A 89 10.45 -12.84 -18.27
CA LYS A 89 10.94 -13.97 -19.04
C LYS A 89 12.10 -13.44 -19.87
N GLY A 90 13.32 -13.81 -19.48
CA GLY A 90 14.51 -13.58 -20.27
C GLY A 90 14.25 -14.11 -21.68
N THR A 91 14.51 -13.23 -22.65
CA THR A 91 14.79 -13.58 -24.04
C THR A 91 15.88 -14.62 -24.14
#